data_AF-A0A9E6BIQ4-F1
#
_entry.id   AF-A0A9E6BIQ4-F1
#
_cell.length_a   1.000
_cell.length_b   1.000
_cell.length_c   1.000
_cell.angle_alpha   90.00
_cell.angle_beta   90.00
_cell.angle_gamma   90.00
#
_symmetry.space_group_name_H-M   'P 1'
#
loop_
_entity.id
_entity.type
_entity.pdbx_description
1 polymer ?
#
loop_
_entity_poly.entity_id
_entity_poly.type
_entity_poly.pdbx_seq_one_letter_code
_entity_poly.pdbx_strand_id
1 'polypeptide(L)'
;MKSLKTPIIDSHAHCGIQDKSFDQSFESYFSFVQNTDISVVAAFPPVMEIYNRYDFNFRDTDQWRLKRKKANEYLLNIKNPYLEVIPYFFIWNDFAVSQLTGKHKGIKWHRHSLEPVYHYDSDRCRKAIKEIKKRNMPVVLEEELGNTIKFIHKYARGVRVIIPHLGGLNGGYRAIADNGLWENPFVYADTALASPREISDYIQNYGHDRIMFGSDFPFGDPGYELQKIKALGLGLNIEKAILSQNILHLLSDSNIK
;
A
#
# COMPACT_ATOMS: atom_id res chain seq x y z
N MET A 1 4.39 -21.04 -28.62
CA MET A 1 4.81 -20.07 -27.59
C MET A 1 3.69 -19.96 -26.58
N LYS A 2 3.91 -20.34 -25.31
CA LYS A 2 2.92 -20.05 -24.26
C LYS A 2 2.89 -18.53 -24.12
N SER A 3 1.77 -17.89 -24.46
CA SER A 3 1.51 -16.50 -24.07
C SER A 3 1.79 -16.40 -22.57
N LEU A 4 2.82 -15.64 -22.17
CA LEU A 4 3.09 -15.39 -20.76
C LEU A 4 1.84 -14.72 -20.20
N LYS A 5 1.08 -15.44 -19.36
CA LYS A 5 -0.10 -14.93 -18.68
C LYS A 5 0.37 -13.72 -17.86
N THR A 6 -0.25 -12.57 -18.09
CA THR A 6 0.03 -11.36 -17.31
C THR A 6 -0.23 -11.68 -15.83
N PRO A 7 0.72 -11.42 -14.91
CA PRO A 7 0.58 -11.84 -13.52
C PRO A 7 -0.57 -11.09 -12.84
N ILE A 8 -1.30 -11.75 -11.95
CA ILE A 8 -2.23 -11.06 -11.05
C ILE A 8 -1.45 -10.62 -9.82
N ILE A 9 -1.58 -9.34 -9.48
CA ILE A 9 -0.77 -8.67 -8.47
C ILE A 9 -1.69 -8.15 -7.38
N ASP A 10 -1.59 -8.75 -6.20
CA ASP A 10 -2.18 -8.16 -5.00
C ASP A 10 -1.34 -6.96 -4.58
N SER A 11 -1.87 -5.76 -4.73
CA SER A 11 -1.14 -4.51 -4.45
C SER A 11 -1.20 -4.07 -2.99
N HIS A 12 -1.85 -4.84 -2.11
CA HIS A 12 -2.01 -4.48 -0.71
C HIS A 12 -2.06 -5.72 0.20
N ALA A 13 -0.95 -6.07 0.86
CA ALA A 13 -0.94 -7.09 1.90
C ALA A 13 0.05 -6.79 3.02
N HIS A 14 -0.29 -7.14 4.26
CA HIS A 14 0.57 -7.02 5.43
C HIS A 14 1.23 -8.36 5.77
N CYS A 15 2.57 -8.40 5.72
CA CYS A 15 3.37 -9.58 5.99
C CYS A 15 4.49 -9.31 7.01
N GLY A 16 4.51 -10.02 8.15
CA GLY A 16 5.50 -9.88 9.22
C GLY A 16 5.54 -11.07 10.17
N ILE A 17 6.61 -11.16 10.97
CA ILE A 17 6.88 -12.30 11.86
C ILE A 17 7.32 -11.89 13.28
N GLN A 18 7.46 -10.59 13.54
CA GLN A 18 7.90 -10.11 14.85
C GLN A 18 6.76 -9.89 15.82
N ASP A 19 5.58 -9.51 15.33
CA ASP A 19 4.36 -9.53 16.12
C ASP A 19 3.54 -10.78 15.79
N LYS A 20 3.05 -11.47 16.82
CA LYS A 20 2.27 -12.71 16.68
C LYS A 20 0.83 -12.59 17.18
N SER A 21 0.41 -11.37 17.53
CA SER A 21 -0.93 -11.08 18.06
C SER A 21 -2.02 -10.92 16.99
N PHE A 22 -1.76 -11.35 15.76
CA PHE A 22 -2.45 -12.42 15.01
C PHE A 22 -1.48 -12.82 13.88
N ASP A 23 -1.65 -13.97 13.25
CA ASP A 23 -0.68 -14.42 12.25
C ASP A 23 -0.74 -13.56 10.99
N GLN A 24 0.38 -12.93 10.67
CA GLN A 24 0.59 -12.10 9.48
C GLN A 24 1.81 -12.60 8.71
N SER A 25 2.25 -13.84 8.93
CA SER A 25 3.42 -14.37 8.23
C SER A 25 3.18 -14.47 6.73
N PHE A 26 4.27 -14.39 5.95
CA PHE A 26 4.19 -14.65 4.52
C PHE A 26 3.69 -16.07 4.24
N GLU A 27 4.05 -17.05 5.08
CA GLU A 27 3.57 -18.42 4.99
C GLU A 27 2.05 -18.51 5.13
N SER A 28 1.48 -17.73 6.05
CA SER A 28 0.04 -17.60 6.20
C SER A 28 -0.58 -16.99 4.94
N TYR A 29 -0.10 -15.82 4.49
CA TYR A 29 -0.57 -15.21 3.22
C TYR A 29 -0.50 -16.20 2.05
N PHE A 30 0.62 -16.90 1.89
CA PHE A 30 0.83 -17.87 0.82
C PHE A 30 -0.21 -19.00 0.86
N SER A 31 -0.62 -19.44 2.05
CA SER A 31 -1.63 -20.49 2.20
C SER A 31 -3.01 -20.09 1.64
N PHE A 32 -3.34 -18.78 1.67
CA PHE A 32 -4.57 -18.22 1.08
C PHE A 32 -4.48 -18.11 -0.44
N VAL A 33 -3.29 -17.79 -0.99
CA VAL A 33 -3.15 -17.50 -2.42
C VAL A 33 -2.65 -18.66 -3.28
N GLN A 34 -2.07 -19.72 -2.70
CA GLN A 34 -1.47 -20.84 -3.45
C GLN A 34 -2.43 -21.55 -4.42
N ASN A 35 -3.75 -21.47 -4.18
CA ASN A 35 -4.79 -22.04 -5.04
C ASN A 35 -5.53 -21.00 -5.88
N THR A 36 -4.98 -19.78 -5.97
CA THR A 36 -5.53 -18.67 -6.75
C THR A 36 -4.66 -18.38 -7.97
N ASP A 37 -5.08 -17.41 -8.79
CA ASP A 37 -4.28 -16.91 -9.91
C ASP A 37 -3.26 -15.82 -9.48
N ILE A 38 -3.24 -15.41 -8.20
CA ILE A 38 -2.34 -14.37 -7.69
C ILE A 38 -0.90 -14.92 -7.68
N SER A 39 0.00 -14.22 -8.36
CA SER A 39 1.41 -14.67 -8.49
C SER A 39 2.43 -13.61 -8.07
N VAL A 40 1.97 -12.42 -7.68
CA VAL A 40 2.81 -11.34 -7.14
C VAL A 40 2.06 -10.63 -6.01
N VAL A 41 2.77 -10.16 -4.98
CA VAL A 41 2.21 -9.37 -3.90
C VAL A 41 3.09 -8.15 -3.57
N ALA A 42 2.48 -6.97 -3.47
CA ALA A 42 3.08 -5.81 -2.82
C ALA A 42 2.86 -5.90 -1.31
N ALA A 43 3.92 -6.19 -0.58
CA ALA A 43 3.86 -6.46 0.84
C ALA A 43 4.35 -5.27 1.67
N PHE A 44 3.68 -5.05 2.80
CA PHE A 44 4.05 -4.10 3.84
C PHE A 44 4.32 -4.84 5.15
N PRO A 45 5.27 -4.41 5.98
CA PRO A 45 5.30 -4.86 7.37
C PRO A 45 3.97 -4.56 8.10
N PRO A 46 3.58 -5.35 9.12
CA PRO A 46 2.45 -5.02 9.98
C PRO A 46 2.72 -3.77 10.81
N VAL A 47 1.70 -2.93 10.99
CA VAL A 47 1.80 -1.69 11.80
C VAL A 47 2.33 -1.95 13.22
N MET A 48 1.95 -3.08 13.83
CA MET A 48 2.39 -3.53 15.15
C MET A 48 3.90 -3.83 15.26
N GLU A 49 4.58 -3.95 14.12
CA GLU A 49 6.03 -4.10 14.06
C GLU A 49 6.76 -2.77 13.84
N ILE A 50 6.02 -1.72 13.48
CA ILE A 50 6.54 -0.40 13.18
C ILE A 50 6.50 0.49 14.41
N TYR A 51 5.37 0.60 15.10
CA TYR A 51 5.25 1.37 16.35
C TYR A 51 4.19 0.74 17.26
N ASN A 52 4.15 1.16 18.52
CA ASN A 52 3.05 0.75 19.40
C ASN A 52 1.81 1.59 19.09
N ARG A 53 0.91 1.07 18.24
CA ARG A 53 -0.31 1.80 17.85
C ARG A 53 -1.27 2.06 19.01
N TYR A 54 -1.19 1.27 20.09
CA TYR A 54 -2.08 1.36 21.25
C TYR A 54 -1.59 2.35 22.32
N ASP A 55 -0.42 2.97 22.14
CA ASP A 55 0.11 3.98 23.04
C ASP A 55 0.17 5.32 22.33
N PHE A 56 -0.83 6.19 22.50
CA PHE A 56 -0.87 7.52 21.87
C PHE A 56 0.40 8.36 22.14
N ASN A 57 1.03 8.17 23.30
CA ASN A 57 2.25 8.88 23.70
C ASN A 57 3.53 8.08 23.36
N PHE A 58 3.44 7.16 22.40
CA PHE A 58 4.51 6.27 21.98
C PHE A 58 5.86 6.98 21.87
N ARG A 59 6.84 6.43 22.59
CA ARG A 59 8.23 6.87 22.50
C ARG A 59 9.02 5.90 21.63
N ASP A 60 9.62 6.44 20.58
CA ASP A 60 10.46 5.66 19.68
C ASP A 60 11.81 5.33 20.33
N THR A 61 11.89 4.15 20.94
CA THR A 61 13.13 3.64 21.58
C THR A 61 14.03 2.94 20.56
N ASP A 62 15.28 2.66 20.93
CA ASP A 62 16.19 1.87 20.08
C ASP A 62 15.65 0.47 19.78
N GLN A 63 14.95 -0.14 20.75
CA GLN A 63 14.30 -1.43 20.54
C GLN A 63 13.23 -1.36 19.44
N TRP A 64 12.41 -0.31 19.42
CA TRP A 64 11.40 -0.11 18.38
C TRP A 64 12.03 0.22 17.02
N ARG A 65 13.09 1.03 16.97
CA ARG A 65 13.87 1.25 15.74
C ARG A 65 14.44 -0.05 15.19
N LEU A 66 14.97 -0.91 16.06
CA LEU A 66 15.49 -2.21 15.66
C LEU A 66 14.39 -3.16 15.18
N LYS A 67 13.24 -3.20 15.87
CA LYS A 67 12.06 -3.98 15.46
C LYS A 67 11.59 -3.53 14.07
N ARG A 68 11.39 -2.23 13.87
CA ARG A 68 10.97 -1.65 12.59
C ARG A 68 11.96 -1.93 11.46
N LYS A 69 13.27 -1.83 11.74
CA LYS A 69 14.31 -2.20 10.77
C LYS A 69 14.19 -3.67 10.34
N LYS A 70 14.08 -4.60 11.31
CA LYS A 70 13.90 -6.03 11.04
C LYS A 70 12.61 -6.32 10.25
N ALA A 71 11.55 -5.56 10.51
CA ALA A 71 10.25 -5.72 9.82
C ALA A 71 10.39 -5.42 8.32
N ASN A 72 11.05 -4.30 8.01
CA ASN A 72 11.33 -3.92 6.62
C ASN A 72 12.32 -4.88 5.96
N GLU A 73 13.36 -5.32 6.68
CA GLU A 73 14.35 -6.29 6.17
C GLU A 73 13.75 -7.67 5.91
N TYR A 74 12.75 -8.10 6.68
CA TYR A 74 12.08 -9.39 6.47
C TYR A 74 11.55 -9.52 5.05
N LEU A 75 10.80 -8.52 4.56
CA LEU A 75 10.22 -8.55 3.21
C LEU A 75 11.27 -8.62 2.10
N LEU A 76 12.42 -7.99 2.28
CA LEU A 76 13.53 -8.02 1.31
C LEU A 76 14.15 -9.42 1.13
N ASN A 77 13.93 -10.29 2.11
CA ASN A 77 14.55 -11.60 2.23
C ASN A 77 13.57 -12.75 1.98
N ILE A 78 12.28 -12.48 1.82
CA ILE A 78 11.32 -13.50 1.40
C ILE A 78 11.70 -14.00 0.01
N LYS A 79 11.76 -15.33 -0.13
CA LYS A 79 11.97 -16.02 -1.40
C LYS A 79 10.95 -17.14 -1.51
N ASN A 80 10.17 -17.11 -2.58
CA ASN A 80 9.22 -18.18 -2.89
C ASN A 80 9.21 -18.39 -4.41
N PRO A 81 9.30 -19.65 -4.90
CA PRO A 81 9.36 -19.93 -6.33
C PRO A 81 8.03 -19.74 -7.08
N TYR A 82 6.91 -19.60 -6.36
CA TYR A 82 5.55 -19.51 -6.92
C TYR A 82 4.92 -18.12 -6.76
N LEU A 83 5.41 -17.31 -5.82
CA LEU A 83 4.86 -16.01 -5.49
C LEU A 83 5.98 -14.98 -5.33
N GLU A 84 6.00 -13.97 -6.19
CA GLU A 84 6.96 -12.86 -6.10
C GLU A 84 6.50 -11.83 -5.06
N VAL A 85 7.44 -11.33 -4.25
CA VAL A 85 7.18 -10.27 -3.27
C VAL A 85 7.81 -8.96 -3.75
N ILE A 86 6.98 -7.92 -3.85
CA ILE A 86 7.38 -6.54 -4.08
C ILE A 86 7.42 -5.84 -2.70
N PRO A 87 8.61 -5.58 -2.14
CA PRO A 87 8.71 -5.03 -0.79
C PRO A 87 8.47 -3.52 -0.80
N TYR A 88 7.60 -3.07 0.09
CA TYR A 88 7.43 -1.66 0.41
C TYR A 88 8.10 -1.34 1.76
N PHE A 89 8.61 -0.12 1.88
CA PHE A 89 9.24 0.35 3.10
C PHE A 89 8.20 1.08 3.97
N PHE A 90 7.94 0.58 5.17
CA PHE A 90 7.02 1.22 6.10
C PHE A 90 7.77 2.19 7.00
N ILE A 91 7.44 3.47 6.82
CA ILE A 91 8.08 4.60 7.46
C ILE A 91 7.42 5.00 8.79
N TRP A 92 8.22 5.46 9.75
CA TRP A 92 7.75 6.09 10.99
C TRP A 92 8.42 7.45 11.22
N ASN A 93 8.24 8.09 12.38
CA ASN A 93 8.78 9.42 12.71
C ASN A 93 10.32 9.52 12.78
N ASP A 94 11.05 8.40 12.77
CA ASP A 94 12.49 8.39 12.51
C ASP A 94 12.82 8.55 11.01
N PHE A 95 11.83 8.31 10.15
CA PHE A 95 11.77 8.34 8.69
C PHE A 95 12.75 7.42 7.97
N ALA A 96 13.91 7.12 8.56
CA ALA A 96 14.82 6.05 8.22
C ALA A 96 15.10 5.84 6.72
N VAL A 97 14.97 6.89 5.88
CA VAL A 97 15.11 6.79 4.41
C VAL A 97 16.51 6.37 3.96
N SER A 98 17.50 6.46 4.85
CA SER A 98 18.83 5.88 4.64
C SER A 98 18.83 4.34 4.60
N GLN A 99 17.79 3.67 5.09
CA GLN A 99 17.61 2.22 5.05
C GLN A 99 16.98 1.74 3.72
N LEU A 100 16.52 2.65 2.85
CA LEU A 100 15.96 2.32 1.55
C LEU A 100 17.02 1.70 0.63
N THR A 101 16.89 0.40 0.38
CA THR A 101 17.63 -0.32 -0.67
C THR A 101 16.99 -0.14 -2.05
N GLY A 102 17.69 -0.52 -3.12
CA GLY A 102 17.16 -0.53 -4.49
C GLY A 102 16.07 -1.59 -4.75
N LYS A 103 15.81 -2.47 -3.77
CA LYS A 103 14.74 -3.50 -3.88
C LYS A 103 13.38 -2.97 -3.48
N HIS A 104 13.31 -1.96 -2.61
CA HIS A 104 12.01 -1.38 -2.21
C HIS A 104 11.35 -0.70 -3.41
N LYS A 105 10.03 -0.87 -3.56
CA LYS A 105 9.27 -0.30 -4.69
C LYS A 105 8.22 0.73 -4.31
N GLY A 106 7.94 0.91 -3.03
CA GLY A 106 7.12 2.01 -2.54
C GLY A 106 7.24 2.20 -1.04
N ILE A 107 6.43 3.10 -0.51
CA ILE A 107 6.38 3.47 0.90
C ILE A 107 5.00 3.14 1.46
N LYS A 108 4.92 2.50 2.63
CA LYS A 108 3.68 2.46 3.43
C LYS A 108 3.75 3.54 4.49
N TRP A 109 2.70 4.34 4.56
CA TRP A 109 2.50 5.41 5.52
C TRP A 109 1.10 5.23 6.11
N HIS A 110 1.02 4.83 7.37
CA HIS A 110 -0.25 4.47 7.99
C HIS A 110 -0.36 5.08 9.37
N ARG A 111 -1.53 5.65 9.65
CA ARG A 111 -1.99 5.97 10.99
C ARG A 111 -3.53 6.02 11.02
N HIS A 112 -4.11 5.68 12.16
CA HIS A 112 -5.52 5.91 12.48
C HIS A 112 -5.73 6.91 13.62
N SER A 113 -6.98 7.34 13.81
CA SER A 113 -7.40 8.07 15.00
C SER A 113 -6.98 7.33 16.27
N LEU A 114 -6.57 8.06 17.31
CA LEU A 114 -6.09 7.53 18.61
C LEU A 114 -4.71 6.85 18.57
N GLU A 115 -4.09 6.71 17.40
CA GLU A 115 -2.70 6.27 17.30
C GLU A 115 -1.73 7.46 17.42
N PRO A 116 -0.45 7.20 17.77
CA PRO A 116 0.63 8.18 17.69
C PRO A 116 0.62 8.98 16.40
N VAL A 117 0.90 10.27 16.50
CA VAL A 117 0.84 11.19 15.35
C VAL A 117 2.17 11.26 14.59
N TYR A 118 2.10 11.38 13.26
CA TYR A 118 3.27 11.74 12.47
C TYR A 118 3.66 13.21 12.67
N HIS A 119 4.96 13.47 12.73
CA HIS A 119 5.52 14.81 12.86
C HIS A 119 5.73 15.45 11.48
N TYR A 120 4.63 15.75 10.78
CA TYR A 120 4.66 16.24 9.39
C TYR A 120 5.48 17.52 9.20
N ASP A 121 5.48 18.43 10.19
CA ASP A 121 6.22 19.69 10.12
C ASP A 121 7.72 19.56 10.45
N SER A 122 8.21 18.36 10.77
CA SER A 122 9.62 18.15 11.09
C SER A 122 10.53 18.22 9.86
N ASP A 123 11.78 18.67 10.06
CA ASP A 123 12.83 18.67 9.03
C ASP A 123 13.10 17.27 8.48
N ARG A 124 12.97 16.24 9.32
CA ARG A 124 13.17 14.84 8.92
C ARG A 124 12.07 14.39 7.96
N CYS A 125 10.82 14.73 8.23
CA CYS A 125 9.69 14.48 7.32
C CYS A 125 9.94 15.14 5.95
N ARG A 126 10.33 16.42 5.94
CA ARG A 126 10.63 17.14 4.68
C ARG A 126 11.76 16.47 3.88
N LYS A 127 12.84 16.07 4.55
CA LYS A 127 13.95 15.33 3.92
C LYS A 127 13.49 13.97 3.37
N ALA A 128 12.66 13.26 4.13
CA ALA A 128 12.12 11.97 3.70
C ALA A 128 11.26 12.09 2.45
N ILE A 129 10.32 13.05 2.42
CA ILE A 129 9.48 13.32 1.24
C ILE A 129 10.34 13.70 0.03
N LYS A 130 11.40 14.50 0.22
CA LYS A 130 12.33 14.84 -0.86
C LYS A 130 13.01 13.59 -1.44
N GLU A 131 13.44 12.66 -0.60
CA GLU A 131 14.04 11.39 -1.05
C GLU A 131 13.02 10.48 -1.74
N ILE A 132 11.80 10.36 -1.21
CA ILE A 132 10.69 9.62 -1.82
C ILE A 132 10.40 10.17 -3.22
N LYS A 133 10.29 11.49 -3.36
CA LYS A 133 10.06 12.17 -4.63
C LYS A 133 11.23 11.99 -5.60
N LYS A 134 12.46 12.11 -5.12
CA LYS A 134 13.67 11.92 -5.93
C LYS A 134 13.74 10.50 -6.51
N ARG A 135 13.35 9.49 -5.73
CA ARG A 135 13.28 8.08 -6.14
C ARG A 135 11.97 7.73 -6.85
N ASN A 136 11.09 8.72 -7.02
CA ASN A 136 9.75 8.55 -7.58
C ASN A 136 8.99 7.37 -6.93
N MET A 137 9.07 7.18 -5.61
CA MET A 137 8.40 6.05 -4.97
C MET A 137 6.94 6.39 -4.66
N PRO A 138 5.94 5.56 -5.02
CA PRO A 138 4.57 5.76 -4.60
C PRO A 138 4.43 5.55 -3.08
N VAL A 139 3.49 6.27 -2.48
CA VAL A 139 3.16 6.19 -1.05
C VAL A 139 1.75 5.63 -0.90
N VAL A 140 1.61 4.46 -0.29
CA VAL A 140 0.31 3.99 0.20
C VAL A 140 0.02 4.74 1.49
N LEU A 141 -0.95 5.67 1.45
CA LEU A 141 -1.25 6.61 2.53
C LEU A 141 -2.60 6.32 3.17
N GLU A 142 -2.55 5.70 4.34
CA GLU A 142 -3.70 5.46 5.21
C GLU A 142 -3.61 6.48 6.36
N GLU A 143 -4.48 7.48 6.36
CA GLU A 143 -4.49 8.54 7.36
C GLU A 143 -5.88 9.18 7.42
N GLU A 144 -6.20 9.85 8.51
CA GLU A 144 -7.41 10.66 8.63
C GLU A 144 -7.48 11.71 7.51
N LEU A 145 -8.69 11.93 6.98
CA LEU A 145 -8.98 12.79 5.82
C LEU A 145 -8.21 14.12 5.81
N GLY A 146 -8.23 14.82 6.94
CA GLY A 146 -7.59 16.13 7.05
C GLY A 146 -6.08 16.09 6.84
N ASN A 147 -5.41 15.02 7.26
CA ASN A 147 -3.99 14.81 7.01
C ASN A 147 -3.74 14.25 5.62
N THR A 148 -4.61 13.41 5.06
CA THR A 148 -4.53 13.00 3.65
C THR A 148 -4.53 14.20 2.71
N ILE A 149 -5.48 15.12 2.88
CA ILE A 149 -5.57 16.37 2.10
C ILE A 149 -4.29 17.21 2.25
N LYS A 150 -3.84 17.44 3.50
CA LYS A 150 -2.60 18.21 3.75
C LYS A 150 -1.37 17.52 3.18
N PHE A 151 -1.29 16.20 3.26
CA PHE A 151 -0.17 15.44 2.70
C PHE A 151 -0.08 15.64 1.20
N ILE A 152 -1.19 15.43 0.48
CA ILE A 152 -1.24 15.51 -0.99
C ILE A 152 -1.00 16.95 -1.47
N HIS A 153 -1.64 17.95 -0.85
CA HIS A 153 -1.60 19.33 -1.36
C HIS A 153 -0.46 20.19 -0.81
N LYS A 154 -0.02 19.93 0.43
CA LYS A 154 0.98 20.76 1.12
C LYS A 154 2.32 20.04 1.27
N TYR A 155 2.35 18.88 1.94
CA TYR A 155 3.62 18.28 2.35
C TYR A 155 4.34 17.54 1.21
N ALA A 156 3.60 16.79 0.40
CA ALA A 156 4.11 15.85 -0.60
C ALA A 156 3.58 16.15 -2.01
N ARG A 157 3.44 17.43 -2.36
CA ARG A 157 2.92 17.83 -3.67
C ARG A 157 3.69 17.20 -4.83
N GLY A 158 2.96 16.48 -5.68
CA GLY A 158 3.49 15.76 -6.84
C GLY A 158 4.19 14.43 -6.50
N VAL A 159 4.06 13.93 -5.27
CA VAL A 159 4.34 12.53 -4.95
C VAL A 159 3.13 11.70 -5.39
N ARG A 160 3.38 10.51 -5.94
CA ARG A 160 2.33 9.55 -6.29
C ARG A 160 1.79 8.92 -5.02
N VAL A 161 0.49 9.04 -4.77
CA VAL A 161 -0.15 8.56 -3.54
C VAL A 161 -1.22 7.56 -3.92
N ILE A 162 -1.18 6.37 -3.30
CA ILE A 162 -2.26 5.39 -3.33
C ILE A 162 -3.08 5.62 -2.05
N ILE A 163 -4.35 5.97 -2.19
CA ILE A 163 -5.31 6.01 -1.09
C ILE A 163 -5.97 4.63 -1.03
N PRO A 164 -5.74 3.84 0.02
CA PRO A 164 -6.20 2.47 0.06
C PRO A 164 -7.71 2.38 0.28
N HIS A 165 -8.30 1.22 -0.03
CA HIS A 165 -9.71 0.90 0.23
C HIS A 165 -10.71 1.88 -0.41
N LEU A 166 -10.36 2.50 -1.53
CA LEU A 166 -11.10 3.64 -2.09
C LEU A 166 -11.43 4.72 -1.04
N GLY A 167 -10.53 4.95 -0.10
CA GLY A 167 -10.64 5.97 0.93
C GLY A 167 -11.39 5.54 2.19
N GLY A 168 -11.79 4.27 2.35
CA GLY A 168 -12.56 3.78 3.49
C GLY A 168 -12.03 4.24 4.86
N LEU A 169 -10.72 4.11 5.09
CA LEU A 169 -10.05 4.52 6.34
C LEU A 169 -9.45 5.95 6.28
N ASN A 170 -9.65 6.65 5.16
CA ASN A 170 -9.25 8.04 4.94
C ASN A 170 -10.42 9.03 5.02
N GLY A 171 -11.56 8.63 5.59
CA GLY A 171 -12.78 9.44 5.68
C GLY A 171 -13.92 9.00 4.76
N GLY A 172 -13.69 7.96 3.94
CA GLY A 172 -14.66 7.35 3.04
C GLY A 172 -14.60 7.87 1.61
N TYR A 173 -15.05 7.04 0.67
CA TYR A 173 -15.02 7.29 -0.77
C TYR A 173 -15.56 8.66 -1.17
N ARG A 174 -16.75 9.03 -0.65
CA ARG A 174 -17.39 10.32 -0.94
C ARG A 174 -16.60 11.50 -0.43
N ALA A 175 -16.04 11.42 0.78
CA ALA A 175 -15.30 12.54 1.34
C ALA A 175 -14.01 12.80 0.56
N ILE A 176 -13.35 11.74 0.06
CA ILE A 176 -12.20 11.87 -0.84
C ILE A 176 -12.61 12.51 -2.17
N ALA A 177 -13.73 12.07 -2.75
CA ALA A 177 -14.30 12.63 -3.98
C ALA A 177 -14.69 14.12 -3.82
N ASP A 178 -15.40 14.48 -2.75
CA ASP A 178 -15.87 15.85 -2.47
C ASP A 178 -14.70 16.84 -2.27
N ASN A 179 -13.50 16.33 -1.94
CA ASN A 179 -12.27 17.11 -1.84
C ASN A 179 -11.43 17.11 -3.13
N GLY A 180 -11.97 16.57 -4.24
CA GLY A 180 -11.33 16.59 -5.55
C GLY A 180 -10.06 15.75 -5.66
N LEU A 181 -9.90 14.75 -4.78
CA LEU A 181 -8.67 13.98 -4.73
C LEU A 181 -8.60 12.90 -5.81
N TRP A 182 -9.71 12.35 -6.29
CA TRP A 182 -9.70 11.32 -7.34
C TRP A 182 -9.36 11.87 -8.75
N GLU A 183 -9.64 13.16 -8.96
CA GLU A 183 -9.31 13.91 -10.16
C GLU A 183 -7.81 14.26 -10.23
N ASN A 184 -7.10 14.20 -9.10
CA ASN A 184 -5.69 14.50 -9.04
C ASN A 184 -4.87 13.40 -9.77
N PRO A 185 -4.07 13.73 -10.79
CA PRO A 185 -3.34 12.73 -11.59
C PRO A 185 -2.23 11.99 -10.80
N PHE A 186 -1.87 12.49 -9.62
CA PHE A 186 -0.91 11.83 -8.72
C PHE A 186 -1.59 10.94 -7.68
N VAL A 187 -2.93 10.88 -7.65
CA VAL A 187 -3.70 10.05 -6.72
C VAL A 187 -4.20 8.80 -7.44
N TYR A 188 -3.97 7.68 -6.76
CA TYR A 188 -4.33 6.32 -7.14
C TYR A 188 -5.17 5.71 -6.02
N ALA A 189 -5.83 4.60 -6.30
CA ALA A 189 -6.58 3.84 -5.32
C ALA A 189 -6.27 2.35 -5.41
N ASP A 190 -6.49 1.63 -4.30
CA ASP A 190 -6.66 0.18 -4.33
C ASP A 190 -8.10 -0.23 -3.96
N THR A 191 -8.46 -1.44 -4.35
CA THR A 191 -9.81 -2.01 -4.16
C THR A 191 -10.00 -2.75 -2.84
N ALA A 192 -8.98 -2.81 -1.99
CA ALA A 192 -8.97 -3.69 -0.83
C ALA A 192 -10.12 -3.33 0.12
N LEU A 193 -10.97 -4.29 0.46
CA LEU A 193 -12.15 -4.13 1.32
C LEU A 193 -13.22 -3.16 0.80
N ALA A 194 -12.99 -2.48 -0.34
CA ALA A 194 -13.95 -1.57 -0.93
C ALA A 194 -15.17 -2.32 -1.47
N SER A 195 -16.33 -1.67 -1.45
CA SER A 195 -17.55 -2.30 -1.96
C SER A 195 -17.53 -2.41 -3.50
N PRO A 196 -18.18 -3.44 -4.09
CA PRO A 196 -18.38 -3.52 -5.54
C PRO A 196 -18.97 -2.24 -6.13
N ARG A 197 -19.88 -1.59 -5.38
CA ARG A 197 -20.53 -0.34 -5.78
C ARG A 197 -19.54 0.82 -5.90
N GLU A 198 -18.66 1.01 -4.91
CA GLU A 198 -17.64 2.07 -4.96
C GLU A 198 -16.61 1.81 -6.07
N ILE A 199 -16.24 0.55 -6.29
CA ILE A 199 -15.33 0.18 -7.39
C ILE A 199 -15.94 0.54 -8.75
N SER A 200 -17.20 0.15 -8.98
CA SER A 200 -17.91 0.49 -10.21
C SER A 200 -18.08 2.00 -10.39
N ASP A 201 -18.45 2.72 -9.32
CA ASP A 201 -18.62 4.17 -9.35
C ASP A 201 -17.29 4.89 -9.66
N TYR A 202 -16.19 4.46 -9.04
CA TYR A 202 -14.87 5.03 -9.31
C TYR A 202 -14.48 4.84 -10.77
N ILE A 203 -14.64 3.62 -11.31
CA ILE A 203 -14.30 3.33 -12.71
C ILE A 203 -15.15 4.17 -13.67
N GLN A 204 -16.45 4.33 -13.37
CA GLN A 204 -17.37 5.10 -14.19
C GLN A 204 -17.02 6.60 -14.21
N ASN A 205 -16.64 7.17 -13.07
CA ASN A 205 -16.44 8.62 -12.92
C ASN A 205 -14.99 9.08 -13.15
N TYR A 206 -14.00 8.22 -12.85
CA TYR A 206 -12.58 8.57 -12.84
C TYR A 206 -11.71 7.71 -13.77
N GLY A 207 -12.30 6.68 -14.38
CA GLY A 207 -11.61 5.73 -15.25
C GLY A 207 -10.88 4.62 -14.48
N HIS A 208 -10.29 3.68 -15.21
CA HIS A 208 -9.67 2.49 -14.62
C HIS A 208 -8.13 2.57 -14.51
N ASP A 209 -7.47 3.62 -15.01
CA ASP A 209 -6.00 3.64 -15.13
C ASP A 209 -5.26 3.86 -13.80
N ARG A 210 -5.96 4.34 -12.76
CA ARG A 210 -5.37 4.67 -11.46
C ARG A 210 -5.95 3.88 -10.28
N ILE A 211 -6.64 2.78 -10.55
CA ILE A 211 -7.16 1.87 -9.53
C ILE A 211 -6.54 0.48 -9.68
N MET A 212 -6.11 -0.14 -8.58
CA MET A 212 -5.44 -1.44 -8.61
C MET A 212 -6.06 -2.43 -7.62
N PHE A 213 -5.97 -3.71 -7.95
CA PHE A 213 -6.38 -4.77 -7.04
C PHE A 213 -5.48 -4.81 -5.80
N GLY A 214 -6.10 -4.93 -4.63
CA GLY A 214 -5.45 -5.21 -3.35
C GLY A 214 -6.39 -6.01 -2.45
N SER A 215 -5.84 -6.77 -1.49
CA SER A 215 -6.64 -7.57 -0.54
C SER A 215 -6.73 -6.99 0.87
N ASP A 216 -5.70 -6.26 1.30
CA ASP A 216 -5.46 -5.88 2.68
C ASP A 216 -5.36 -7.09 3.63
N PHE A 217 -4.72 -8.18 3.19
CA PHE A 217 -4.43 -9.30 4.08
C PHE A 217 -3.68 -8.83 5.34
N PRO A 218 -4.03 -9.34 6.54
CA PRO A 218 -5.01 -10.41 6.80
C PRO A 218 -6.43 -9.92 7.10
N PHE A 219 -6.71 -8.62 6.93
CA PHE A 219 -8.04 -8.06 7.15
C PHE A 219 -9.01 -8.47 6.04
N GLY A 220 -8.51 -8.59 4.80
CA GLY A 220 -9.22 -9.22 3.69
C GLY A 220 -8.65 -10.58 3.28
N ASP A 221 -9.53 -11.44 2.76
CA ASP A 221 -9.14 -12.69 2.12
C ASP A 221 -8.74 -12.41 0.65
N PRO A 222 -7.48 -12.66 0.24
CA PRO A 222 -7.04 -12.34 -1.12
C PRO A 222 -7.81 -13.06 -2.23
N GLY A 223 -8.26 -14.29 -1.97
CA GLY A 223 -9.06 -15.06 -2.91
C GLY A 223 -10.43 -14.43 -3.11
N TYR A 224 -11.11 -14.05 -2.03
CA TYR A 224 -12.42 -13.39 -2.09
C TYR A 224 -12.33 -12.00 -2.73
N GLU A 225 -11.31 -11.22 -2.38
CA GLU A 225 -11.08 -9.90 -2.97
C GLU A 225 -10.78 -10.01 -4.48
N LEU A 226 -10.05 -11.04 -4.92
CA LEU A 226 -9.87 -11.31 -6.36
C LEU A 226 -11.20 -11.69 -7.04
N GLN A 227 -11.99 -12.57 -6.43
CA GLN A 227 -13.29 -12.96 -7.00
C GLN A 227 -14.26 -11.78 -7.06
N LYS A 228 -14.20 -10.84 -6.11
CA LYS A 228 -14.97 -9.58 -6.15
C LYS A 228 -14.71 -8.81 -7.44
N ILE A 229 -13.44 -8.64 -7.83
CA ILE A 229 -13.09 -7.95 -9.08
C ILE A 229 -13.59 -8.70 -10.31
N LYS A 230 -13.42 -10.03 -10.37
CA LYS A 230 -13.90 -10.86 -11.48
C LYS A 230 -15.43 -10.85 -11.60
N ALA A 231 -16.14 -10.82 -10.48
CA ALA A 231 -17.60 -10.84 -10.44
C ALA A 231 -18.24 -9.52 -10.93
N LEU A 232 -17.49 -8.42 -10.99
CA LEU A 232 -17.97 -7.15 -11.54
C LEU A 232 -18.19 -7.20 -13.06
N GLY A 233 -17.62 -8.18 -13.77
CA GLY A 233 -17.82 -8.35 -15.21
C GLY A 233 -17.34 -7.15 -16.02
N LEU A 234 -16.21 -6.54 -15.64
CA LEU A 234 -15.70 -5.28 -16.21
C LEU A 234 -15.15 -5.43 -17.64
N GLY A 235 -15.04 -6.66 -18.14
CA GLY A 235 -14.43 -7.00 -19.41
C GLY A 235 -12.90 -7.12 -19.30
N LEU A 236 -12.32 -7.93 -20.20
CA LEU A 236 -10.94 -8.40 -20.08
C LEU A 236 -9.89 -7.29 -20.03
N ASN A 237 -10.11 -6.18 -20.74
CA ASN A 237 -9.16 -5.07 -20.77
C ASN A 237 -9.09 -4.34 -19.42
N ILE A 238 -10.25 -4.03 -18.83
CA ILE A 238 -10.34 -3.33 -17.55
C ILE A 238 -9.87 -4.24 -16.42
N GLU A 239 -10.30 -5.50 -16.41
CA GLU A 239 -9.84 -6.48 -15.43
C GLU A 239 -8.31 -6.63 -15.48
N LYS A 240 -7.71 -6.74 -16.66
CA LYS A 240 -6.26 -6.83 -16.82
C LYS A 240 -5.53 -5.57 -16.32
N ALA A 241 -6.12 -4.39 -16.53
CA ALA A 241 -5.57 -3.14 -16.02
C ALA A 241 -5.51 -3.15 -14.48
N ILE A 242 -6.66 -3.42 -13.84
CA ILE A 242 -6.82 -3.38 -12.38
C ILE A 242 -6.02 -4.50 -11.69
N LEU A 243 -6.08 -5.73 -12.22
CA LEU A 243 -5.42 -6.89 -11.63
C LEU A 243 -3.90 -6.91 -11.84
N SER A 244 -3.35 -6.04 -12.71
CA SER A 244 -1.93 -6.12 -13.07
C SER A 244 -1.32 -4.83 -13.62
N GLN A 245 -1.80 -4.32 -14.76
CA GLN A 245 -1.02 -3.37 -15.54
C GLN A 245 -0.85 -2.02 -14.83
N ASN A 246 -1.84 -1.59 -14.04
CA ASN A 246 -1.80 -0.31 -13.35
C ASN A 246 -0.69 -0.26 -12.31
N ILE A 247 -0.56 -1.28 -11.46
CA ILE A 247 0.52 -1.35 -10.47
C ILE A 247 1.88 -1.53 -11.15
N LEU A 248 1.98 -2.34 -12.22
CA LEU A 248 3.22 -2.47 -12.98
C LEU A 248 3.65 -1.13 -13.61
N HIS A 249 2.72 -0.38 -14.17
CA HIS A 249 2.98 0.94 -14.73
C HIS A 249 3.42 1.92 -13.64
N LEU A 250 2.72 1.98 -12.52
CA LEU A 250 3.07 2.82 -11.37
C LEU A 250 4.47 2.50 -10.82
N LEU A 251 4.90 1.24 -10.84
CA LEU A 251 6.20 0.82 -10.29
C LEU A 251 7.33 0.81 -11.32
N SER A 252 7.02 1.02 -12.60
CA SER A 252 7.96 0.87 -13.72
C SER A 252 9.14 1.84 -13.67
N ASP A 253 8.97 2.99 -13.03
CA ASP A 253 9.98 4.04 -12.82
C ASP A 253 10.26 4.29 -11.32
N SER A 254 9.74 3.43 -10.43
CA SER A 254 9.91 3.56 -8.99
C SER A 254 11.25 3.01 -8.52
N ASN A 255 11.96 3.85 -7.76
CA ASN A 255 13.26 3.58 -7.13
C ASN A 255 14.30 3.07 -8.14
N ILE A 256 14.24 3.58 -9.37
CA ILE A 256 15.26 3.36 -10.39
C ILE A 256 16.45 4.30 -10.09
N LYS A 257 17.66 3.76 -10.25
CA LYS A 257 18.92 4.49 -10.05
C LYS A 257 19.19 5.45 -11.19
#